data_AF-A0A7J3C972-F1
#
_entry.id   AF-A0A7J3C972-F1
#
_cell.length_a   1.000
_cell.length_b   1.000
_cell.length_c   1.000
_cell.angle_alpha   90.00
_cell.angle_beta   90.00
_cell.angle_gamma   90.00
#
_symmetry.space_group_name_H-M   'P 1'
#
loop_
_entity.id
_entity.type
_entity.pdbx_description
1 polymer ?
#
loop_
_entity_poly.entity_id
_entity_poly.type
_entity_poly.pdbx_seq_one_letter_code
_entity_poly.pdbx_strand_id
1 'polypeptide(L)'
;MKIGKGAGFLISFLIIAVSGFILLLTGIWYAVIVAGLIGALLVRKGYAVSVLSSFVGGLVSVGILLLTLPTTYLMPTMDEVASISGIGATLLLALMFIITGLLALSGSLIGTFIVYAITGGHASLP
;
A
#
# COMPACT_ATOMS: atom_id res chain seq x y z
N MET A 1 -16.08 -21.22 -3.28
CA MET A 1 -16.88 -20.24 -2.52
C MET A 1 -16.82 -18.88 -3.20
N LYS A 2 -17.95 -18.32 -3.64
CA LYS A 2 -18.00 -16.94 -4.16
C LYS A 2 -17.88 -15.97 -2.97
N ILE A 3 -16.66 -15.57 -2.63
CA ILE A 3 -16.41 -14.51 -1.65
C ILE A 3 -17.08 -13.23 -2.20
N GLY A 4 -18.13 -12.76 -1.52
CA GLY A 4 -18.87 -11.56 -1.91
C GLY A 4 -17.94 -10.38 -2.22
N LYS A 5 -18.35 -9.50 -3.15
CA LYS A 5 -17.52 -8.38 -3.64
C LYS A 5 -16.84 -7.61 -2.50
N GLY A 6 -17.59 -7.28 -1.43
CA GLY A 6 -17.07 -6.59 -0.23
C GLY A 6 -16.04 -7.37 0.60
N ALA A 7 -16.22 -8.68 0.79
CA ALA A 7 -15.28 -9.49 1.57
C ALA A 7 -13.90 -9.58 0.89
N GLY A 8 -13.87 -9.63 -0.44
CA GLY A 8 -12.58 -9.62 -1.16
C GLY A 8 -11.85 -8.28 -1.11
N PHE A 9 -12.57 -7.16 -1.12
CA PHE A 9 -11.97 -5.84 -0.91
C PHE A 9 -11.32 -5.77 0.47
N LEU A 10 -12.04 -6.19 1.52
CA LEU A 10 -11.56 -6.19 2.89
C LEU A 10 -10.31 -7.05 3.05
N ILE A 11 -10.30 -8.26 2.47
CA ILE A 11 -9.16 -9.17 2.52
C ILE A 11 -7.94 -8.56 1.79
N SER A 12 -8.13 -7.99 0.60
CA SER A 12 -7.05 -7.33 -0.17
C SER A 12 -6.45 -6.19 0.64
N PHE A 13 -7.32 -5.33 1.17
CA PHE A 13 -6.94 -4.20 1.98
C PHE A 13 -6.12 -4.62 3.21
N LEU A 14 -6.59 -5.62 3.97
CA LEU A 14 -5.89 -6.12 5.15
C LEU A 14 -4.51 -6.69 4.81
N ILE A 15 -4.42 -7.47 3.73
CA ILE A 15 -3.15 -8.04 3.28
C ILE A 15 -2.17 -6.92 2.94
N ILE A 16 -2.59 -5.92 2.17
CA ILE A 16 -1.74 -4.82 1.73
C ILE A 16 -1.33 -3.94 2.91
N ALA A 17 -2.24 -3.64 3.82
CA ALA A 17 -1.95 -2.83 5.01
C ALA A 17 -0.92 -3.53 5.92
N VAL A 18 -1.11 -4.82 6.20
CA VAL A 18 -0.21 -5.60 7.09
C VAL A 18 1.14 -5.83 6.41
N SER A 19 1.15 -6.29 5.16
CA SER A 19 2.41 -6.53 4.43
C SER A 19 3.16 -5.22 4.18
N GLY A 20 2.45 -4.14 3.83
CA GLY A 20 3.01 -2.81 3.69
C GLY A 20 3.66 -2.33 4.98
N PHE A 21 2.99 -2.50 6.13
CA PHE A 21 3.55 -2.15 7.44
C PHE A 21 4.83 -2.95 7.75
N ILE A 22 4.81 -4.27 7.57
CA ILE A 22 5.98 -5.13 7.81
C ILE A 22 7.15 -4.71 6.91
N LEU A 23 6.88 -4.38 5.65
CA LEU A 23 7.91 -3.95 4.69
C LEU A 23 8.43 -2.55 5.02
N LEU A 24 7.59 -1.65 5.52
CA LEU A 24 8.01 -0.33 6.00
C LEU A 24 8.98 -0.43 7.19
N LEU A 25 8.83 -1.43 8.08
CA LEU A 25 9.75 -1.67 9.19
C LEU A 25 11.18 -2.01 8.73
N THR A 26 11.36 -2.48 7.49
CA THR A 26 12.70 -2.77 6.95
C THR A 26 13.50 -1.51 6.62
N GLY A 27 12.87 -0.34 6.62
CA GLY A 27 13.48 0.92 6.18
C GLY A 27 13.59 1.07 4.65
N ILE A 28 13.26 0.03 3.88
CA ILE A 28 13.26 0.07 2.42
C ILE A 28 11.87 0.42 1.91
N TRP A 29 11.59 1.71 1.76
CA TRP A 29 10.26 2.20 1.38
C TRP A 29 9.73 1.64 0.05
N TYR A 30 10.60 1.46 -0.95
CA TYR A 30 10.21 0.88 -2.25
C TYR A 30 9.72 -0.56 -2.14
N ALA A 31 10.03 -1.26 -1.05
CA ALA A 31 9.55 -2.62 -0.83
C ALA A 31 8.02 -2.69 -0.73
N VAL A 32 7.33 -1.59 -0.42
CA VAL A 32 5.85 -1.50 -0.41
C VAL A 32 5.21 -1.84 -1.76
N ILE A 33 5.97 -1.72 -2.87
CA ILE A 33 5.53 -2.22 -4.19
C ILE A 33 5.19 -3.72 -4.11
N VAL A 34 5.95 -4.49 -3.34
CA VAL A 34 5.72 -5.94 -3.15
C VAL A 34 4.41 -6.19 -2.40
N ALA A 35 4.05 -5.36 -1.42
CA ALA A 35 2.76 -5.46 -0.71
C ALA A 35 1.58 -5.33 -1.68
N GLY A 36 1.63 -4.30 -2.54
CA GLY A 36 0.62 -4.09 -3.58
C GLY A 36 0.54 -5.24 -4.58
N LEU A 37 1.69 -5.77 -4.98
CA LEU A 37 1.79 -6.93 -5.88
C LEU A 37 1.11 -8.16 -5.26
N ILE A 38 1.46 -8.49 -4.00
CA ILE A 38 0.89 -9.64 -3.29
C ILE A 38 -0.63 -9.51 -3.15
N GLY A 39 -1.12 -8.33 -2.76
CA GLY A 39 -2.56 -8.08 -2.63
C GLY A 39 -3.33 -8.31 -3.94
N ALA A 40 -2.82 -7.77 -5.05
CA ALA A 40 -3.43 -7.94 -6.37
C ALA A 40 -3.41 -9.40 -6.85
N LEU A 41 -2.31 -10.12 -6.64
CA LEU A 41 -2.17 -11.53 -7.05
C LEU A 41 -3.12 -12.46 -6.28
N LEU A 42 -3.34 -12.20 -4.99
CA LEU A 42 -4.15 -13.05 -4.11
C LEU A 42 -5.65 -12.86 -4.28
N VAL A 43 -6.10 -11.62 -4.47
CA VAL A 43 -7.55 -11.34 -4.47
C VAL A 43 -8.18 -11.51 -5.85
N ARG A 44 -7.41 -11.46 -6.95
CA ARG A 44 -7.88 -11.68 -8.35
C ARG A 44 -9.28 -11.08 -8.61
N LYS A 45 -9.51 -9.85 -8.15
CA LYS A 45 -10.77 -9.12 -8.39
C LYS A 45 -10.56 -8.03 -9.43
N GLY A 46 -11.67 -7.53 -9.97
CA GLY A 46 -11.68 -6.50 -11.00
C GLY A 46 -10.79 -5.30 -10.66
N TYR A 47 -10.22 -4.70 -11.70
CA TYR A 47 -9.20 -3.65 -11.65
C TYR A 47 -9.48 -2.54 -10.63
N ALA A 48 -10.72 -2.02 -10.58
CA ALA A 48 -11.11 -0.93 -9.68
C ALA A 48 -10.99 -1.30 -8.19
N VAL A 49 -11.32 -2.55 -7.82
CA VAL A 49 -11.25 -3.03 -6.43
C VAL A 49 -9.78 -3.16 -6.00
N SER A 50 -8.95 -3.67 -6.90
CA SER A 50 -7.50 -3.84 -6.69
C SER A 50 -6.82 -2.48 -6.44
N VAL A 51 -7.09 -1.51 -7.31
CA VAL A 51 -6.57 -0.13 -7.23
C VAL A 51 -6.96 0.54 -5.92
N LEU A 52 -8.26 0.54 -5.58
CA LEU A 52 -8.73 1.23 -4.38
C LEU A 52 -8.19 0.58 -3.10
N SER A 53 -8.20 -0.75 -3.03
CA SER A 53 -7.71 -1.48 -1.84
C SER A 53 -6.21 -1.26 -1.62
N SER A 54 -5.44 -1.11 -2.69
CA SER A 54 -3.99 -0.94 -2.63
C SER A 54 -3.59 0.47 -2.22
N PHE A 55 -4.26 1.47 -2.78
CA PHE A 55 -4.01 2.85 -2.39
C PHE A 55 -4.39 3.09 -0.93
N VAL A 56 -5.60 2.68 -0.53
CA VAL A 56 -6.06 2.84 0.87
C VAL A 56 -5.24 1.98 1.82
N GLY A 57 -4.87 0.75 1.43
CA GLY A 57 -4.00 -0.13 2.21
C GLY A 57 -2.60 0.46 2.43
N GLY A 58 -2.03 1.09 1.40
CA GLY A 58 -0.75 1.79 1.49
C GLY A 58 -0.81 3.06 2.36
N LEU A 59 -1.93 3.79 2.36
CA LEU A 59 -2.12 4.89 3.31
C LEU A 59 -2.21 4.37 4.76
N VAL A 60 -2.97 3.31 4.97
CA VAL A 60 -3.19 2.74 6.29
C VAL A 60 -1.92 2.09 6.85
N SER A 61 -1.05 1.51 6.02
CA SER A 61 0.23 0.97 6.48
C SER A 61 1.14 2.04 7.09
N VAL A 62 1.16 3.26 6.52
CA VAL A 62 1.85 4.42 7.12
C VAL A 62 1.18 4.80 8.44
N GLY A 63 -0.15 4.84 8.48
CA GLY A 63 -0.89 5.09 9.72
C GLY A 63 -0.54 4.10 10.84
N ILE A 64 -0.49 2.80 10.53
CA ILE A 64 -0.10 1.75 11.47
C ILE A 64 1.35 1.94 11.92
N LEU A 65 2.25 2.29 11.00
CA LEU A 65 3.66 2.58 11.31
C LEU A 65 3.77 3.70 12.34
N LEU A 66 3.05 4.82 12.14
CA LEU A 66 3.03 5.96 13.06
C LEU A 66 2.46 5.62 14.44
N LEU A 67 1.46 4.75 14.49
CA LEU A 67 0.88 4.28 15.76
C LEU A 67 1.79 3.31 16.52
N THR A 68 2.68 2.61 15.81
CA THR A 68 3.54 1.58 16.40
C THR A 68 4.91 2.13 16.81
N LEU A 69 5.42 3.13 16.09
CA LEU A 69 6.67 3.81 16.45
C LEU A 69 6.41 4.83 17.56
N PRO A 70 7.19 4.81 18.66
CA PRO A 70 7.05 5.80 19.72
C PRO A 70 7.30 7.19 19.15
N THR A 71 6.36 8.11 19.35
CA THR A 71 6.43 9.49 18.88
C THR A 71 7.66 10.22 19.42
N THR A 72 8.21 9.75 20.54
CA THR A 72 9.46 10.22 21.16
C THR A 72 10.67 10.08 20.25
N TYR A 73 10.69 9.10 19.34
CA TYR A 73 11.78 8.91 18.37
C TYR A 73 11.41 9.40 16.97
N LEU A 74 10.13 9.28 16.59
CA LEU A 74 9.71 9.61 15.23
C LEU A 74 9.69 11.11 14.95
N MET A 75 9.13 11.94 15.86
CA MET A 75 9.01 13.38 15.65
C MET A 75 10.38 14.07 15.49
N PRO A 76 11.39 13.82 16.35
CA PRO A 76 12.71 14.40 16.16
C PRO A 76 13.37 14.01 14.83
N THR A 77 13.27 12.75 14.41
CA THR A 77 13.81 12.31 13.13
C THR A 77 13.06 12.94 11.95
N MET A 78 11.74 13.10 12.05
CA MET A 78 10.96 13.80 11.04
C MET A 78 11.32 15.28 10.94
N ASP A 79 11.56 15.96 12.06
CA ASP A 79 11.98 17.36 12.10
C ASP A 79 13.39 17.55 11.52
N GLU A 80 14.33 16.62 11.80
CA GLU A 80 15.66 16.62 11.19
C GLU A 80 15.59 16.43 9.66
N VAL A 81 14.83 15.43 9.19
CA VAL A 81 14.67 15.18 7.74
C VAL A 81 13.95 16.34 7.06
N ALA A 82 12.94 16.92 7.71
CA ALA A 82 12.24 18.12 7.27
C ALA A 82 13.19 19.31 7.12
N SER A 83 14.05 19.54 8.12
CA SER A 83 15.06 20.59 8.09
C SER A 83 16.08 20.39 6.96
N ILE A 84 16.57 19.16 6.76
CA ILE A 84 17.56 18.85 5.70
C ILE A 84 16.95 19.04 4.31
N SER A 85 15.70 18.61 4.14
CA SER A 85 15.00 18.71 2.86
C SER A 85 14.45 20.11 2.58
N GLY A 86 14.45 21.00 3.57
CA GLY A 86 13.86 22.35 3.47
C GLY A 86 12.34 22.34 3.40
N ILE A 87 11.70 21.24 3.81
CA ILE A 87 10.25 21.01 3.71
C ILE A 87 9.71 20.82 5.12
N GLY A 88 8.63 21.51 5.50
CA GLY A 88 8.06 21.36 6.85
C GLY A 88 7.64 19.91 7.17
N ALA A 89 7.77 19.49 8.43
CA ALA A 89 7.50 18.12 8.87
C ALA A 89 6.08 17.62 8.53
N THR A 90 5.09 18.52 8.55
CA THR A 90 3.72 18.21 8.12
C THR A 90 3.63 17.86 6.64
N LEU A 91 4.37 18.58 5.78
CA LEU A 91 4.39 18.30 4.35
C LEU A 91 5.15 17.00 4.07
N LEU A 92 6.25 16.77 4.78
CA LEU A 92 6.98 15.50 4.73
C LEU A 92 6.04 14.32 5.07
N LEU A 93 5.29 14.42 6.17
CA LEU A 93 4.32 13.40 6.57
C LEU A 93 3.26 13.17 5.50
N ALA A 94 2.68 14.23 4.95
CA ALA A 94 1.69 14.12 3.88
C ALA A 94 2.26 13.41 2.64
N LEU A 95 3.50 13.73 2.26
CA LEU A 95 4.21 13.05 1.19
C LEU A 95 4.45 11.57 1.51
N MET A 96 4.76 11.22 2.77
CA MET A 96 4.93 9.82 3.19
C MET A 96 3.67 8.99 2.94
N PHE A 97 2.51 9.50 3.32
CA PHE A 97 1.23 8.85 3.02
C PHE A 97 1.03 8.69 1.51
N ILE A 98 1.14 9.79 0.76
CA ILE A 98 0.84 9.79 -0.68
C ILE A 98 1.79 8.86 -1.44
N ILE A 99 3.09 8.97 -1.20
CA ILE A 99 4.11 8.15 -1.89
C ILE A 99 3.90 6.67 -1.56
N THR A 100 3.63 6.33 -0.30
CA THR A 100 3.40 4.93 0.09
C THR A 100 2.14 4.37 -0.59
N GLY A 101 1.06 5.15 -0.64
CA GLY A 101 -0.15 4.79 -1.38
C GLY A 101 0.12 4.57 -2.88
N LEU A 102 0.91 5.44 -3.50
CA LEU A 102 1.30 5.32 -4.91
C LEU A 102 2.20 4.10 -5.17
N LEU A 103 3.14 3.80 -4.29
CA LEU A 103 4.01 2.61 -4.40
C LEU A 103 3.19 1.31 -4.31
N ALA A 104 2.27 1.23 -3.35
CA ALA A 104 1.34 0.10 -3.23
C ALA A 104 0.46 -0.02 -4.48
N LEU A 105 -0.01 1.12 -5.02
CA LEU A 105 -0.77 1.14 -6.27
C LEU A 105 0.05 0.60 -7.46
N SER A 106 1.31 1.02 -7.62
CA SER A 106 2.20 0.53 -8.68
C SER A 106 2.36 -0.99 -8.63
N GLY A 107 2.60 -1.55 -7.44
CA GLY A 107 2.66 -3.00 -7.24
C GLY A 107 1.39 -3.73 -7.65
N SER A 108 0.24 -3.17 -7.26
CA SER A 108 -1.06 -3.72 -7.59
C SER A 108 -1.36 -3.68 -9.08
N LEU A 109 -0.96 -2.62 -9.79
CA LEU A 109 -1.09 -2.54 -11.24
C LEU A 109 -0.30 -3.66 -11.92
N ILE A 110 0.96 -3.86 -11.52
CA ILE A 110 1.81 -4.95 -12.00
C ILE A 110 1.14 -6.31 -11.77
N GLY A 111 0.67 -6.57 -10.55
CA GLY A 111 -0.02 -7.82 -10.21
C GLY A 111 -1.29 -8.04 -11.04
N THR A 112 -2.05 -6.98 -11.27
CA THR A 112 -3.27 -7.06 -12.07
C THR A 112 -2.98 -7.38 -13.54
N PHE A 113 -1.93 -6.80 -14.13
CA PHE A 113 -1.49 -7.15 -15.49
C PHE A 113 -0.97 -8.58 -15.59
N ILE A 114 -0.23 -9.06 -14.58
CA ILE A 114 0.25 -10.45 -14.53
C ILE A 114 -0.94 -11.41 -14.50
N VAL A 115 -1.94 -11.15 -13.64
CA VAL A 115 -3.16 -11.97 -13.58
C VAL A 115 -3.87 -11.97 -14.92
N TYR A 116 -4.04 -10.79 -15.53
CA TYR A 116 -4.70 -10.66 -16.83
C TYR A 116 -4.00 -11.48 -17.92
N ALA A 117 -2.68 -11.43 -17.99
CA ALA A 117 -1.87 -12.19 -18.94
C ALA A 117 -2.00 -13.71 -18.72
N ILE A 118 -1.98 -14.16 -17.46
CA ILE A 118 -2.12 -15.59 -17.12
C ILE A 118 -3.53 -16.11 -17.42
N THR A 119 -4.57 -15.29 -17.23
CA THR A 119 -5.97 -15.68 -17.47
C THR A 119 -6.41 -15.54 -18.93
N GLY A 120 -5.51 -15.22 -19.86
CA GLY A 120 -5.80 -15.21 -21.30
C GLY A 120 -6.81 -14.13 -21.73
N GLY A 121 -6.86 -12.99 -21.04
CA GLY A 121 -7.77 -11.90 -21.40
C GLY A 121 -9.25 -12.13 -21.05
N HIS A 122 -9.60 -13.24 -20.39
CA HIS A 122 -10.90 -13.40 -19.74
C HIS A 122 -10.92 -12.56 -18.46
N ALA A 123 -11.06 -11.25 -18.66
CA ALA A 123 -11.54 -10.38 -17.62
C ALA A 123 -12.84 -11.01 -17.11
N SER A 124 -12.84 -11.47 -15.87
CA SER A 124 -14.08 -11.56 -15.11
C SER A 124 -14.55 -10.11 -14.93
N LEU A 125 -15.18 -9.60 -15.99
CA LEU A 125 -16.03 -8.43 -15.98
C LEU A 125 -17.14 -8.67 -14.93
N PRO A 126 -17.59 -7.59 -14.28
CA PRO A 126 -17.91 -7.48 -12.86
C PRO A 126 -18.74 -8.58 -12.21
#